data_AF-A0A1F3C192-F1
#
_entry.id   AF-A0A1F3C192-F1
#
_cell.length_a   1.000
_cell.length_b   1.000
_cell.length_c   1.000
_cell.angle_alpha   90.00
_cell.angle_beta   90.00
_cell.angle_gamma   90.00
#
_symmetry.space_group_name_H-M   'P 1'
#
loop_
_entity.id
_entity.type
_entity.pdbx_description
1 polymer ?
#
loop_
_entity_poly.entity_id
_entity_poly.type
_entity_poly.pdbx_seq_one_letter_code
_entity_poly.pdbx_strand_id
1 'polypeptide(L)'
;MSFVWTPALSVGVDSIDAQHRELFGRANALLLAVGGNREEQEILRTLAFLGNYVVGHFGDEELLMRETGYPGLALHLSLHTQLDEQFSSLRTRYSRRGLDARFARDVRAKVCDWLVEHVQGTDRARGEWLSARGLSQHALGAPSPP
;
A
#
# COMPACT_ATOMS: atom_id res chain seq x y z
N MET A 1 14.76 -8.65 2.47
CA MET A 1 14.44 -7.38 1.79
C MET A 1 13.52 -6.57 2.68
N SER A 2 13.85 -5.30 2.89
CA SER A 2 12.99 -4.29 3.53
C SER A 2 12.53 -3.32 2.46
N PHE A 3 11.24 -2.97 2.43
CA PHE A 3 10.70 -1.96 1.53
C PHE A 3 10.85 -0.61 2.19
N VAL A 4 11.67 0.27 1.64
CA VAL A 4 11.87 1.61 2.21
C VAL A 4 11.11 2.59 1.34
N TRP A 5 10.22 3.37 1.95
CA TRP A 5 9.65 4.51 1.26
C TRP A 5 10.77 5.50 0.96
N THR A 6 10.85 5.97 -0.28
CA THR A 6 11.84 6.97 -0.70
C THR A 6 11.11 8.14 -1.35
N PRO A 7 11.73 9.33 -1.44
CA PRO A 7 11.14 10.46 -2.17
C PRO A 7 10.78 10.15 -3.63
N ALA A 8 11.42 9.13 -4.25
CA ALA A 8 11.09 8.67 -5.59
C ALA A 8 9.69 8.01 -5.68
N LEU A 9 9.10 7.62 -4.55
CA LEU A 9 7.74 7.08 -4.44
C LEU A 9 6.70 8.13 -4.10
N SER A 10 7.09 9.41 -4.00
CA SER A 10 6.13 10.49 -3.76
C SER A 10 5.12 10.58 -4.89
N VAL A 11 3.86 10.86 -4.55
CA VAL A 11 2.76 11.14 -5.49
C VAL A 11 2.37 12.62 -5.53
N GLY A 12 3.11 13.48 -4.83
CA GLY A 12 2.92 14.94 -4.89
C GLY A 12 1.78 15.45 -4.01
N VAL A 13 1.29 14.61 -3.08
CA VAL A 13 0.21 14.93 -2.15
C VAL A 13 0.65 14.48 -0.76
N ASP A 14 0.90 15.43 0.14
CA ASP A 14 1.56 15.21 1.43
C ASP A 14 0.81 14.22 2.33
N SER A 15 -0.52 14.29 2.33
CA SER A 15 -1.36 13.37 3.10
C SER A 15 -1.23 11.94 2.60
N ILE A 16 -1.24 11.73 1.29
CA ILE A 16 -1.08 10.40 0.68
C ILE A 16 0.34 9.88 0.85
N ASP A 17 1.36 10.74 0.68
CA ASP A 17 2.76 10.38 0.92
C ASP A 17 2.99 9.97 2.39
N ALA A 18 2.32 10.62 3.34
CA ALA A 18 2.35 10.22 4.74
C ALA A 18 1.71 8.85 4.96
N GLN A 19 0.61 8.56 4.27
CA GLN A 19 -0.03 7.26 4.33
C GLN A 19 0.84 6.16 3.73
N HIS A 20 1.49 6.41 2.59
CA HIS A 20 2.46 5.48 2.00
C HIS A 20 3.63 5.20 2.94
N ARG A 21 4.18 6.21 3.63
CA ARG A 21 5.26 6.00 4.61
C ARG A 21 4.84 5.05 5.73
N GLU A 22 3.66 5.26 6.31
CA GLU A 22 3.11 4.39 7.36
C GLU A 22 2.86 2.98 6.83
N LEU A 23 2.27 2.86 5.63
CA LEU A 23 1.99 1.60 4.97
C LEU A 23 3.27 0.76 4.76
N PHE A 24 4.34 1.37 4.26
CA PHE A 24 5.64 0.71 4.10
C PHE A 24 6.21 0.25 5.44
N GLY A 25 6.09 1.07 6.49
CA GLY A 25 6.50 0.71 7.85
C GLY A 25 5.76 -0.53 8.37
N ARG A 26 4.44 -0.58 8.17
CA ARG A 26 3.57 -1.69 8.62
C ARG A 26 3.79 -2.96 7.82
N ALA A 27 3.98 -2.83 6.50
CA ALA A 27 4.35 -3.96 5.65
C ALA A 27 5.69 -4.57 6.07
N ASN A 28 6.70 -3.74 6.38
CA ASN A 28 7.97 -4.25 6.92
C ASN A 28 7.79 -4.98 8.25
N ALA A 29 7.00 -4.42 9.17
CA ALA A 29 6.70 -5.07 10.44
C ALA A 29 6.03 -6.43 10.23
N LEU A 30 5.10 -6.54 9.27
CA LEU A 30 4.50 -7.82 8.88
C LEU A 30 5.56 -8.79 8.36
N LEU A 31 6.37 -8.37 7.38
CA LEU A 31 7.40 -9.20 6.75
C LEU A 31 8.45 -9.73 7.74
N LEU A 32 8.76 -8.94 8.76
CA LEU A 32 9.61 -9.33 9.89
C LEU A 32 8.89 -10.33 10.80
N ALA A 33 7.62 -10.10 11.12
CA ALA A 33 6.83 -11.00 11.97
C ALA A 33 6.65 -12.39 11.32
N VAL A 34 6.38 -12.48 10.02
CA VAL A 34 6.29 -13.77 9.31
C VAL A 34 7.64 -14.42 9.00
N GLY A 35 8.75 -13.67 9.11
CA GLY A 35 10.11 -14.16 8.83
C GLY A 35 10.93 -14.51 10.07
N GLY A 36 10.70 -13.83 11.19
CA GLY A 36 11.26 -14.14 12.49
C GLY A 36 10.36 -15.13 13.21
N ASN A 37 10.90 -15.88 14.16
CA ASN A 37 10.17 -16.82 15.02
C ASN A 37 9.27 -16.06 16.04
N ARG A 38 8.57 -15.01 15.58
CA ARG A 38 7.75 -14.11 16.39
C ARG A 38 6.41 -14.76 16.68
N GLU A 39 5.79 -14.31 17.76
CA GLU A 39 4.51 -14.87 18.20
C GLU A 39 3.43 -14.65 17.15
N GLU A 40 2.68 -15.71 16.89
CA GLU A 40 1.57 -15.76 15.94
C GLU A 40 0.55 -14.61 16.13
N GLN A 41 0.36 -14.13 17.36
CA GLN A 41 -0.48 -12.98 17.67
C GLN A 41 0.02 -11.66 17.04
N GLU A 42 1.32 -11.48 16.88
CA GLU A 42 1.89 -10.27 16.26
C GLU A 42 1.56 -10.22 14.76
N ILE A 43 1.63 -11.38 14.08
CA ILE A 43 1.29 -11.53 12.67
C ILE A 43 -0.20 -11.19 12.45
N LEU A 44 -1.07 -11.72 13.30
CA LEU A 44 -2.51 -11.46 13.26
C LEU A 44 -2.85 -9.98 13.44
N ARG A 45 -2.26 -9.33 14.47
CA ARG A 45 -2.49 -7.91 14.73
C ARG A 45 -2.05 -7.06 13.55
N THR A 46 -0.90 -7.36 12.95
CA THR A 46 -0.40 -6.59 11.81
C THR A 46 -1.23 -6.83 10.54
N LEU A 47 -1.69 -8.06 10.28
CA LEU A 47 -2.59 -8.34 9.15
C LEU A 47 -3.94 -7.61 9.29
N ALA A 48 -4.53 -7.64 10.48
CA ALA A 48 -5.78 -6.93 10.75
C ALA A 48 -5.61 -5.41 10.61
N PHE A 49 -4.50 -4.87 11.12
CA PHE A 49 -4.17 -3.46 10.97
C PHE A 49 -4.02 -3.08 9.50
N LEU A 50 -3.21 -3.82 8.73
CA LEU A 50 -2.98 -3.55 7.32
C LEU A 50 -4.28 -3.57 6.53
N GLY A 51 -5.14 -4.57 6.74
CA GLY A 51 -6.45 -4.65 6.08
C GLY A 51 -7.34 -3.44 6.36
N ASN A 52 -7.39 -2.96 7.61
CA ASN A 52 -8.18 -1.77 7.94
C ASN A 52 -7.54 -0.48 7.41
N TYR A 53 -6.21 -0.38 7.47
CA TYR A 53 -5.47 0.80 7.07
C TYR A 53 -5.55 1.05 5.56
N VAL A 54 -5.44 -0.01 4.74
CA VAL A 54 -5.54 0.13 3.28
C VAL A 54 -6.92 0.60 2.84
N VAL A 55 -8.00 0.21 3.53
CA VAL A 55 -9.36 0.68 3.20
C VAL A 55 -9.49 2.19 3.40
N GLY A 56 -8.94 2.73 4.50
CA GLY A 56 -8.92 4.18 4.73
C GLY A 56 -8.08 4.91 3.67
N HIS A 57 -6.88 4.42 3.42
CA HIS A 57 -5.97 4.93 2.39
C HIS A 57 -6.61 4.97 0.99
N PHE A 58 -7.24 3.86 0.57
CA PHE A 58 -7.94 3.76 -0.70
C PHE A 58 -9.08 4.76 -0.81
N GLY A 59 -9.83 4.97 0.28
CA GLY A 59 -10.91 5.97 0.32
C GLY A 59 -10.41 7.39 0.06
N ASP A 60 -9.29 7.77 0.67
CA ASP A 60 -8.67 9.09 0.49
C ASP A 60 -8.16 9.28 -0.94
N GLU A 61 -7.51 8.27 -1.50
CA GLU A 61 -7.04 8.30 -2.90
C GLU A 61 -8.20 8.39 -3.89
N GLU A 62 -9.26 7.62 -3.69
CA GLU A 62 -10.43 7.63 -4.55
C GLU A 62 -11.21 8.93 -4.48
N LEU A 63 -11.31 9.54 -3.30
CA LEU A 63 -11.89 10.86 -3.14
C LEU A 63 -11.11 11.89 -3.96
N LEU A 64 -9.79 11.92 -3.81
CA LEU A 64 -8.91 12.79 -4.59
C LEU A 64 -9.07 12.56 -6.10
N MET A 65 -9.13 11.30 -6.55
CA MET A 65 -9.32 10.97 -7.96
C MET A 65 -10.68 11.45 -8.50
N ARG A 66 -11.75 11.37 -7.69
CA ARG A 66 -13.08 11.88 -8.06
C ARG A 66 -13.09 13.41 -8.15
N GLU A 67 -12.51 14.09 -7.17
CA GLU A 67 -12.45 15.56 -7.10
C GLU A 67 -11.61 16.17 -8.24
N THR A 68 -10.54 15.50 -8.64
CA THR A 68 -9.63 15.96 -9.69
C THR A 68 -10.04 15.51 -11.09
N GLY A 69 -11.01 14.59 -11.22
CA GLY A 69 -11.42 14.04 -12.50
C GLY A 69 -10.37 13.12 -13.12
N TYR A 70 -9.63 12.36 -12.31
CA TYR A 70 -8.58 11.45 -12.78
C TYR A 70 -9.17 10.36 -13.70
N PRO A 71 -8.73 10.24 -14.96
CA PRO A 71 -9.33 9.32 -15.94
C PRO A 71 -9.09 7.84 -15.60
N GLY A 72 -8.08 7.53 -14.79
CA GLY A 72 -7.76 6.16 -14.37
C GLY A 72 -8.60 5.62 -13.21
N LEU A 73 -9.56 6.39 -12.68
CA LEU A 73 -10.32 6.06 -11.46
C LEU A 73 -10.94 4.65 -11.50
N ALA A 74 -11.58 4.26 -12.61
CA ALA A 74 -12.26 2.97 -12.70
C ALA A 74 -11.29 1.78 -12.59
N LEU A 75 -10.12 1.89 -13.21
CA LEU A 75 -9.08 0.87 -13.10
C LEU A 75 -8.50 0.84 -11.67
N HIS A 76 -8.22 2.01 -11.10
CA HIS A 76 -7.66 2.13 -9.75
C HIS A 76 -8.58 1.52 -8.68
N LEU A 77 -9.90 1.79 -8.77
CA LEU A 77 -10.94 1.16 -7.94
C LEU A 77 -10.92 -0.37 -8.04
N SER A 78 -10.80 -0.91 -9.27
CA SER A 78 -10.75 -2.36 -9.47
C SER A 78 -9.51 -2.98 -8.82
N LEU A 79 -8.37 -2.29 -8.86
CA LEU A 79 -7.15 -2.74 -8.19
C LEU A 79 -7.32 -2.72 -6.66
N HIS A 80 -7.88 -1.65 -6.09
CA HIS A 80 -8.18 -1.57 -4.65
C HIS A 80 -9.08 -2.72 -4.18
N THR A 81 -10.17 -2.99 -4.90
CA THR A 81 -11.09 -4.10 -4.57
C THR A 81 -10.38 -5.45 -4.62
N GLN A 82 -9.58 -5.71 -5.66
CA GLN A 82 -8.82 -6.95 -5.76
C GLN A 82 -7.86 -7.13 -4.59
N LEU A 83 -7.27 -6.05 -4.11
CA LEU A 83 -6.37 -6.07 -2.96
C LEU A 83 -7.07 -6.36 -1.64
N ASP A 84 -8.20 -5.72 -1.39
CA ASP A 84 -9.02 -6.00 -0.21
C ASP A 84 -9.47 -7.48 -0.18
N GLU A 85 -9.89 -8.02 -1.34
CA GLU A 85 -10.23 -9.44 -1.47
C GLU A 85 -9.04 -10.36 -1.16
N GLN A 86 -7.83 -10.00 -1.61
CA GLN A 86 -6.62 -10.76 -1.31
C GLN A 86 -6.27 -10.76 0.18
N PHE A 87 -6.39 -9.62 0.86
CA PHE A 87 -6.18 -9.53 2.31
C PHE A 87 -7.25 -10.32 3.08
N SER A 88 -8.51 -10.21 2.67
CA SER A 88 -9.62 -10.98 3.23
C SER A 88 -9.44 -12.50 3.07
N SER A 89 -8.91 -12.93 1.92
CA SER A 89 -8.54 -14.32 1.66
C SER A 89 -7.40 -14.81 2.56
N LEU A 90 -6.36 -13.99 2.75
CA LEU A 90 -5.26 -14.30 3.69
C LEU A 90 -5.79 -14.45 5.12
N ARG A 91 -6.62 -13.51 5.60
CA ARG A 91 -7.24 -13.58 6.92
C ARG A 91 -8.06 -14.86 7.10
N THR A 92 -8.87 -15.22 6.10
CA THR A 92 -9.69 -16.44 6.13
C THR A 92 -8.85 -17.72 6.15
N ARG A 93 -7.80 -17.79 5.32
CA ARG A 93 -6.88 -18.92 5.29
C ARG A 93 -6.18 -19.11 6.62
N TYR A 94 -5.71 -18.02 7.21
CA TYR A 94 -5.10 -18.03 8.53
C TYR A 94 -6.08 -18.58 9.58
N SER A 95 -7.31 -18.05 9.66
CA SER A 95 -8.30 -18.52 10.65
C SER A 95 -8.65 -20.01 10.54
N ARG A 96 -8.46 -20.62 9.36
CA ARG A 96 -8.75 -22.04 9.12
C ARG A 96 -7.58 -22.97 9.37
N ARG A 97 -6.34 -22.50 9.16
CA ARG A 97 -5.14 -23.38 9.12
C ARG A 97 -4.02 -22.94 10.06
N GLY A 98 -4.16 -21.78 10.71
CA GLY A 98 -3.11 -21.17 11.51
C GLY A 98 -1.92 -20.72 10.66
N LEU A 99 -0.83 -20.39 11.35
CA LEU A 99 0.43 -20.05 10.71
C LEU A 99 1.14 -21.31 10.18
N ASP A 100 1.43 -21.35 8.88
CA ASP A 100 2.35 -22.34 8.29
C ASP A 100 3.36 -21.67 7.35
N ALA A 101 4.40 -22.42 6.96
CA ALA A 101 5.46 -21.90 6.10
C ALA A 101 4.95 -21.47 4.71
N ARG A 102 3.85 -22.05 4.22
CA ARG A 102 3.24 -21.66 2.94
C ARG A 102 2.50 -20.33 3.08
N PHE A 103 1.74 -20.16 4.15
CA PHE A 103 1.07 -18.91 4.49
C PHE A 103 2.08 -17.77 4.60
N ALA A 104 3.19 -17.98 5.32
CA ALA A 104 4.23 -16.96 5.46
C ALA A 104 4.85 -16.53 4.13
N ARG A 105 5.06 -17.48 3.20
CA ARG A 105 5.52 -17.19 1.84
C ARG A 105 4.48 -16.43 1.03
N ASP A 106 3.22 -16.84 1.10
CA ASP A 106 2.13 -16.22 0.34
C ASP A 106 1.89 -14.78 0.79
N VAL A 107 1.91 -14.51 2.11
CA VAL A 107 1.83 -13.15 2.66
C VAL A 107 2.98 -12.30 2.14
N ARG A 108 4.22 -12.82 2.20
CA ARG A 108 5.40 -12.12 1.72
C ARG A 108 5.25 -11.75 0.25
N ALA A 109 4.94 -12.71 -0.62
CA ALA A 109 4.77 -12.46 -2.04
C ALA A 109 3.71 -11.39 -2.30
N LYS A 110 2.50 -11.56 -1.75
CA LYS A 110 1.38 -10.64 -1.99
C LYS A 110 1.65 -9.21 -1.53
N VAL A 111 2.23 -9.03 -0.34
CA VAL A 111 2.52 -7.69 0.19
C VAL A 111 3.66 -7.03 -0.60
N CYS A 112 4.70 -7.79 -0.95
CA CYS A 112 5.81 -7.28 -1.77
C CYS A 112 5.32 -6.85 -3.16
N ASP A 113 4.63 -7.74 -3.86
CA ASP A 113 4.17 -7.52 -5.22
C ASP A 113 3.23 -6.32 -5.26
N TRP A 114 2.32 -6.21 -4.28
CA TRP A 114 1.44 -5.06 -4.17
C TRP A 114 2.18 -3.73 -3.98
N LEU A 115 3.09 -3.64 -3.01
CA LEU A 115 3.82 -2.39 -2.75
C LEU A 115 4.63 -1.95 -3.98
N VAL A 116 5.14 -2.89 -4.76
CA VAL A 116 5.90 -2.61 -5.98
C VAL A 116 4.97 -2.18 -7.11
N GLU A 117 3.97 -2.99 -7.44
CA GLU A 117 3.12 -2.77 -8.61
C GLU A 117 2.14 -1.62 -8.43
N HIS A 118 1.54 -1.51 -7.24
CA HIS A 118 0.52 -0.51 -6.98
C HIS A 118 1.12 0.85 -6.65
N VAL A 119 1.96 0.93 -5.61
CA VAL A 119 2.50 2.23 -5.18
C VAL A 119 3.50 2.78 -6.19
N GLN A 120 4.44 1.96 -6.69
CA GLN A 120 5.46 2.45 -7.63
C GLN A 120 4.93 2.57 -9.07
N GLY A 121 3.87 1.86 -9.42
CA GLY A 121 3.27 1.89 -10.75
C GLY A 121 2.01 2.76 -10.80
N THR A 122 0.94 2.28 -10.17
CA THR A 122 -0.41 2.87 -10.29
C THR A 122 -0.51 4.23 -9.60
N ASP A 123 -0.10 4.33 -8.33
CA ASP A 123 -0.22 5.58 -7.56
C ASP A 123 0.73 6.65 -8.09
N ARG A 124 1.93 6.23 -8.50
CA ARG A 124 2.90 7.11 -9.15
C ARG A 124 2.35 7.69 -10.46
N ALA A 125 1.73 6.88 -11.32
CA ALA A 125 1.14 7.37 -12.57
C ALA A 125 0.03 8.41 -12.31
N ARG A 126 -0.77 8.22 -11.26
CA ARG A 126 -1.74 9.24 -10.81
C ARG A 126 -1.03 10.51 -10.37
N GLY A 127 0.00 10.40 -9.54
CA GLY A 127 0.80 11.55 -9.08
C GLY A 127 1.38 12.35 -10.26
N GLU A 128 1.96 11.67 -11.25
CA GLU A 128 2.49 12.30 -12.47
C GLU A 128 1.40 13.03 -13.24
N TRP A 129 0.22 12.43 -13.36
CA TRP A 129 -0.93 13.05 -14.01
C TRP A 129 -1.42 14.33 -13.30
N LEU A 130 -1.45 14.32 -11.95
CA LEU A 130 -1.80 15.48 -11.13
C LEU A 130 -0.76 16.59 -11.27
N SER A 131 0.52 16.22 -11.18
CA SER A 131 1.64 17.17 -11.28
C SER A 131 1.67 17.86 -12.65
N ALA A 132 1.45 17.11 -13.74
CA ALA A 132 1.37 17.66 -15.10
C ALA A 132 0.22 18.67 -15.30
N ARG A 133 -0.74 18.74 -14.36
CA ARG A 133 -1.90 19.67 -14.39
C ARG A 133 -1.84 20.74 -13.32
N GLY A 134 -0.77 20.80 -12.53
CA GLY A 134 -0.67 21.72 -11.38
C GLY A 134 -1.69 21.41 -10.28
N LEU A 135 -2.16 20.16 -10.18
CA LEU A 135 -3.12 19.69 -9.19
C LEU A 135 -2.44 18.97 -8.02
N SER A 136 -1.12 18.79 -8.06
CA SER A 136 -0.33 18.28 -6.93
C SER A 136 0.03 19.42 -5.97
N GLN A 137 0.21 19.10 -4.68
CA GLN A 137 0.62 20.05 -3.65
C GLN A 137 2.08 20.47 -3.83
N HIS A 138 2.92 19.56 -4.32
CA HIS A 138 4.29 19.82 -4.72
C HIS A 138 4.64 19.13 -6.04
N ALA A 139 5.67 19.65 -6.73
CA ALA A 139 6.15 19.06 -7.95
C ALA A 139 6.85 17.73 -7.68
N LEU A 140 6.51 16.70 -8.46
CA LEU A 140 7.20 15.42 -8.41
C LEU A 140 8.63 15.58 -8.94
N GLY A 141 9.63 15.30 -8.11
CA GLY A 141 11.03 15.38 -8.51
C GLY A 141 11.62 16.80 -8.50
N ALA A 142 11.02 17.76 -7.77
CA ALA A 142 11.78 18.96 -7.40
C ALA A 142 13.02 18.52 -6.59
N PRO A 143 14.23 19.01 -6.90
CA PRO A 143 15.39 18.74 -6.06
C PRO A 143 15.05 19.15 -4.64
N SER A 144 15.32 18.28 -3.66
CA SER A 144 15.17 18.61 -2.25
C SER A 144 15.85 19.95 -1.99
N PRO A 145 15.21 20.92 -1.29
CA PRO A 145 15.92 22.11 -0.88
C PRO A 145 17.12 21.70 -0.01
N PRO A 146 18.27 22.37 -0.16
CA PRO A 146 19.49 22.04 0.58
C PRO A 146 19.31 22.18 2.10
#